data_AF-A0A4S2AML9-F1
#
_entry.id   AF-A0A4S2AML9-F1
#
_cell.length_a   1.000
_cell.length_b   1.000
_cell.length_c   1.000
_cell.angle_alpha   90.00
_cell.angle_beta   90.00
_cell.angle_gamma   90.00
#
_symmetry.space_group_name_H-M   'P 1'
#
loop_
_entity.id
_entity.type
_entity.pdbx_description
1 polymer ?
#
loop_
_entity_poly.entity_id
_entity_poly.type
_entity_poly.pdbx_seq_one_letter_code
_entity_poly.pdbx_strand_id
1 'polypeptide(L)'
;MKITVYRGTDRIGGCVTEYESNGWKLFVDYGEQLSGEPVFNNALEIDGLTCGDLSKSALLITLYHGDHIGKIADLAPELPIFMGRDSKEIAQELLDNLSPANDECRFVAERLGIVRTFVPGEKFSFGEFRIMPIVIDHSAFGAYAFRIEAKKLKVFHTGDFCIHGFGGSKLSQLIGKYVGKVDYMVCVATNVNSPAATIKSEHELQKEFGIGHCDMASLDELLDMLKPKAIIPIHTDNPRHFADMFCEKWPMILLEDGESFSAIRDPGFDTTTAFVMAFQTPDNSYEVIDNPENLHWWTVDKKFLGEFMWWDDADSALHHVVYAPKRLLGYSIESDEDMAPFLYVVYNPDFTEHSEYTEGGHKPDDEGKQADCGYVPGQRVLAVIDDVLVPCEIIGPLTVDFLRKDFNKDGPRSEEDFQEYKSDLWDWDWDEVVVRPLVKIKTEFGEIASDTTAKRIFIFPYKG
;
A
#
# COMPACT_ATOMS: atom_id res chain seq x y z
N MET A 1 -39.40 11.15 -44.19
CA MET A 1 -39.02 11.25 -42.77
C MET A 1 -38.77 12.72 -42.46
N LYS A 2 -39.43 13.26 -41.45
CA LYS A 2 -39.19 14.59 -40.88
C LYS A 2 -38.39 14.41 -39.58
N ILE A 3 -37.36 15.22 -39.36
CA ILE A 3 -36.52 15.18 -38.16
C ILE A 3 -36.77 16.47 -37.39
N THR A 4 -37.07 16.39 -36.09
CA THR A 4 -37.28 17.56 -35.22
C THR A 4 -36.50 17.38 -33.93
N VAL A 5 -35.63 18.33 -33.59
CA VAL A 5 -34.94 18.35 -32.29
C VAL A 5 -35.70 19.32 -31.40
N TYR A 6 -36.38 18.78 -30.38
CA TYR A 6 -37.16 19.59 -29.44
C TYR A 6 -36.28 20.23 -28.36
N ARG A 7 -35.20 19.55 -27.98
CA ARG A 7 -34.24 20.01 -26.98
C ARG A 7 -32.87 19.37 -27.23
N GLY A 8 -31.78 20.12 -26.92
CA GLY A 8 -30.39 19.67 -27.08
C GLY A 8 -29.59 20.37 -28.20
N THR A 9 -30.11 21.44 -28.80
CA THR A 9 -29.39 22.16 -29.88
C THR A 9 -28.39 23.22 -29.40
N ASP A 10 -28.56 23.69 -28.17
CA ASP A 10 -27.83 24.83 -27.60
C ASP A 10 -27.38 24.59 -26.15
N ARG A 11 -27.46 23.35 -25.67
CA ARG A 11 -27.17 22.96 -24.28
C ARG A 11 -26.76 21.49 -24.18
N ILE A 12 -26.14 21.12 -23.07
CA ILE A 12 -25.81 19.72 -22.75
C ILE A 12 -26.93 19.15 -21.89
N GLY A 13 -27.42 17.97 -22.28
CA GLY A 13 -28.41 17.22 -21.54
C GLY A 13 -29.87 17.54 -21.89
N GLY A 14 -30.74 16.57 -21.60
CA GLY A 14 -32.17 16.62 -21.86
C GLY A 14 -32.51 16.45 -23.33
N CYS A 15 -31.66 15.82 -24.13
CA CYS A 15 -31.88 15.68 -25.57
C CYS A 15 -33.23 14.99 -25.87
N VAL A 16 -33.97 15.53 -26.85
CA VAL A 16 -35.20 14.92 -27.36
C VAL A 16 -35.28 15.13 -28.86
N THR A 17 -35.19 14.04 -29.62
CA THR A 17 -35.26 14.08 -31.09
C THR A 17 -36.41 13.22 -31.59
N GLU A 18 -37.25 13.78 -32.46
CA GLU A 18 -38.32 13.07 -33.17
C GLU A 18 -37.93 12.77 -34.61
N TYR A 19 -38.26 11.55 -35.03
CA TYR A 19 -38.33 11.11 -36.42
C TYR A 19 -39.79 10.80 -36.75
N GLU A 20 -40.41 11.57 -37.62
CA GLU A 20 -41.79 11.34 -38.09
C GLU A 20 -41.79 10.78 -39.51
N SER A 21 -42.65 9.80 -39.76
CA SER A 21 -42.99 9.36 -41.10
C SER A 21 -44.37 8.72 -41.15
N ASN A 22 -45.24 9.22 -42.04
CA ASN A 22 -46.59 8.69 -42.27
C ASN A 22 -47.45 8.60 -41.00
N GLY A 23 -47.29 9.58 -40.10
CA GLY A 23 -47.96 9.64 -38.81
C GLY A 23 -47.40 8.69 -37.76
N TRP A 24 -46.33 7.94 -38.05
CA TRP A 24 -45.54 7.24 -37.03
C TRP A 24 -44.44 8.15 -36.51
N LYS A 25 -44.24 8.13 -35.20
CA LYS A 25 -43.26 8.95 -34.48
C LYS A 25 -42.30 8.06 -33.71
N LEU A 26 -41.01 8.27 -33.91
CA LEU A 26 -39.95 7.61 -33.18
C LEU A 26 -39.13 8.68 -32.48
N PHE A 27 -39.11 8.64 -31.15
CA PHE A 27 -38.33 9.54 -30.32
C PHE A 27 -37.01 8.88 -29.93
N VAL A 28 -35.96 9.67 -29.79
CA VAL A 28 -34.68 9.25 -29.23
C VAL A 28 -34.34 10.16 -28.06
N ASP A 29 -34.15 9.52 -26.90
CA ASP A 29 -33.90 10.07 -25.57
C ASP A 29 -35.01 10.99 -25.02
N TYR A 30 -35.11 10.99 -23.69
CA TYR A 30 -36.01 11.85 -22.91
C TYR A 30 -35.46 12.02 -21.49
N GLY A 31 -34.39 12.81 -21.38
CA GLY A 31 -33.68 12.97 -20.12
C GLY A 31 -33.85 14.32 -19.43
N GLU A 32 -33.14 14.46 -18.33
CA GLU A 32 -33.13 15.66 -17.50
C GLU A 32 -32.17 16.72 -18.02
N GLN A 33 -32.45 17.98 -17.69
CA GLN A 33 -31.46 19.03 -17.88
C GLN A 33 -30.40 18.92 -16.79
N LEU A 34 -29.14 19.19 -17.14
CA LEU A 34 -28.05 19.21 -16.16
C LEU A 34 -28.19 20.42 -15.23
N SER A 35 -27.66 20.28 -14.01
CA SER A 35 -27.67 21.32 -12.98
C SER A 35 -26.94 22.59 -13.44
N GLY A 36 -27.58 23.76 -13.31
CA GLY A 36 -27.02 25.06 -13.68
C GLY A 36 -27.59 25.66 -14.97
N GLU A 37 -28.36 24.89 -15.74
CA GLU A 37 -29.07 25.37 -16.92
C GLU A 37 -30.36 26.14 -16.55
N PRO A 38 -30.82 27.11 -17.36
CA PRO A 38 -32.08 27.82 -17.11
C PRO A 38 -33.25 26.84 -17.08
N VAL A 39 -33.90 26.71 -15.92
CA VAL A 39 -35.10 25.88 -15.75
C VAL A 39 -36.25 26.52 -16.51
N PHE A 40 -36.67 25.88 -17.60
CA PHE A 40 -37.91 26.24 -18.28
C PHE A 40 -39.06 25.61 -17.50
N ASN A 41 -39.82 26.44 -16.77
CA ASN A 41 -40.94 26.01 -15.91
C ASN A 41 -42.16 25.41 -16.66
N ASN A 42 -42.12 25.32 -17.99
CA ASN A 42 -43.21 24.74 -18.77
C ASN A 42 -42.87 23.28 -19.10
N ALA A 43 -43.80 22.38 -18.79
CA ALA A 43 -43.73 21.00 -19.27
C ALA A 43 -43.57 20.99 -20.80
N LEU A 44 -42.65 20.16 -21.32
CA LEU A 44 -42.48 19.97 -22.75
C LEU A 44 -43.71 19.26 -23.29
N GLU A 45 -44.62 20.01 -23.93
CA GLU A 45 -45.79 19.45 -24.62
C GLU A 45 -45.38 19.01 -26.03
N ILE A 46 -45.20 17.71 -26.21
CA ILE A 46 -44.78 17.07 -27.46
C ILE A 46 -45.86 16.04 -27.82
N ASP A 47 -46.62 16.35 -28.87
CA ASP A 47 -47.65 15.44 -29.40
C ASP A 47 -47.02 14.10 -29.78
N GLY A 48 -47.56 13.01 -29.24
CA GLY A 48 -47.04 11.66 -29.43
C GLY A 48 -45.96 11.25 -28.42
N LEU A 49 -45.52 12.11 -27.51
CA LEU A 49 -44.56 11.76 -26.45
C LEU A 49 -45.11 12.05 -25.05
N THR A 50 -45.41 13.32 -24.76
CA THR A 50 -45.89 13.77 -23.43
C THR A 50 -47.38 14.11 -23.43
N CYS A 51 -47.97 14.32 -24.61
CA CYS A 51 -49.41 14.55 -24.78
C CYS A 51 -49.89 13.99 -26.13
N GLY A 52 -51.21 14.03 -26.37
CA GLY A 52 -51.80 13.64 -27.64
C GLY A 52 -51.93 12.12 -27.85
N ASP A 53 -51.93 11.68 -29.12
CA ASP A 53 -52.11 10.27 -29.50
C ASP A 53 -50.77 9.51 -29.51
N LEU A 54 -50.64 8.51 -28.65
CA LEU A 54 -49.44 7.68 -28.50
C LEU A 54 -49.47 6.39 -29.33
N SER A 55 -50.58 6.09 -30.03
CA SER A 55 -50.81 4.80 -30.70
C SER A 55 -49.78 4.46 -31.79
N LYS A 56 -49.06 5.46 -32.30
CA LYS A 56 -48.01 5.32 -33.32
C LYS A 56 -46.68 5.89 -32.87
N SER A 57 -46.44 5.94 -31.57
CA SER A 57 -45.24 6.50 -30.97
C SER A 57 -44.40 5.46 -30.24
N ALA A 58 -43.08 5.61 -30.30
CA ALA A 58 -42.14 4.85 -29.49
C ALA A 58 -40.94 5.72 -29.10
N LEU A 59 -40.29 5.37 -27.99
CA LEU A 59 -39.06 6.00 -27.53
C LEU A 59 -37.89 5.00 -27.57
N LEU A 60 -36.77 5.43 -28.10
CA LEU A 60 -35.48 4.75 -28.00
C LEU A 60 -34.62 5.47 -26.96
N ILE A 61 -33.93 4.70 -26.11
CA ILE A 61 -32.93 5.22 -25.18
C ILE A 61 -31.54 4.80 -25.66
N THR A 62 -30.64 5.76 -25.83
CA THR A 62 -29.26 5.54 -26.25
C THR A 62 -28.40 4.98 -25.12
N LEU A 63 -28.55 5.51 -23.90
CA LEU A 63 -27.78 5.13 -22.70
C LEU A 63 -28.47 5.56 -21.40
N TYR A 64 -27.92 5.15 -20.25
CA TYR A 64 -28.56 5.30 -18.94
C TYR A 64 -28.21 6.55 -18.13
N HIS A 65 -27.39 7.49 -18.64
CA HIS A 65 -27.19 8.76 -17.95
C HIS A 65 -28.51 9.52 -17.80
N GLY A 66 -28.67 10.22 -16.66
CA GLY A 66 -29.90 10.93 -16.31
C GLY A 66 -30.34 11.97 -17.34
N ASP A 67 -29.40 12.55 -18.08
CA ASP A 67 -29.68 13.54 -19.11
C ASP A 67 -30.18 12.93 -20.44
N HIS A 68 -30.21 11.60 -20.56
CA HIS A 68 -30.84 10.85 -21.65
C HIS A 68 -32.11 10.10 -21.23
N ILE A 69 -32.16 9.58 -19.99
CA ILE A 69 -33.27 8.72 -19.52
C ILE A 69 -34.08 9.30 -18.36
N GLY A 70 -33.58 10.31 -17.64
CA GLY A 70 -34.08 10.65 -16.30
C GLY A 70 -35.53 11.14 -16.23
N LYS A 71 -36.20 11.46 -17.35
CA LYS A 71 -37.62 11.84 -17.36
C LYS A 71 -38.57 10.74 -17.85
N ILE A 72 -38.13 9.49 -18.03
CA ILE A 72 -39.01 8.43 -18.54
C ILE A 72 -40.23 8.13 -17.64
N ALA A 73 -40.15 8.43 -16.34
CA ALA A 73 -41.24 8.26 -15.39
C ALA A 73 -42.41 9.24 -15.64
N ASP A 74 -42.15 10.38 -16.29
CA ASP A 74 -43.18 11.37 -16.65
C ASP A 74 -44.02 10.94 -17.86
N LEU A 75 -43.59 9.89 -18.57
CA LEU A 75 -44.22 9.44 -19.81
C LEU A 75 -45.33 8.42 -19.52
N ALA A 76 -46.39 8.49 -20.32
CA ALA A 76 -47.54 7.60 -20.17
C ALA A 76 -47.13 6.10 -20.29
N PRO A 77 -47.61 5.21 -19.41
CA PRO A 77 -47.19 3.81 -19.36
C PRO A 77 -47.34 3.04 -20.69
N GLU A 78 -48.34 3.39 -21.49
CA GLU A 78 -48.64 2.80 -22.79
C GLU A 78 -47.61 3.10 -23.89
N LEU A 79 -46.80 4.16 -23.73
CA LEU A 79 -45.75 4.48 -24.69
C LEU A 79 -44.67 3.38 -24.64
N PRO A 80 -44.41 2.65 -25.74
CA PRO A 80 -43.35 1.66 -25.79
C PRO A 80 -41.98 2.35 -25.77
N ILE A 81 -41.16 1.97 -24.80
CA ILE A 81 -39.77 2.41 -24.67
C ILE A 81 -38.85 1.21 -24.96
N PHE A 82 -37.79 1.44 -25.74
CA PHE A 82 -36.77 0.44 -26.05
C PHE A 82 -35.37 0.91 -25.63
N MET A 83 -34.62 0.02 -24.98
CA MET A 83 -33.26 0.28 -24.50
C MET A 83 -32.37 -0.95 -24.68
N GLY A 84 -31.04 -0.78 -24.67
CA GLY A 84 -30.13 -1.93 -24.64
C GLY A 84 -30.23 -2.71 -23.34
N ARG A 85 -30.06 -4.03 -23.38
CA ARG A 85 -30.17 -4.90 -22.21
C ARG A 85 -29.22 -4.48 -21.08
N ASP A 86 -27.92 -4.39 -21.37
CA ASP A 86 -26.89 -4.06 -20.37
C ASP A 86 -27.14 -2.68 -19.77
N SER A 87 -27.49 -1.73 -20.63
CA SER A 87 -27.87 -0.37 -20.27
C SER A 87 -29.05 -0.34 -19.29
N LYS A 88 -30.08 -1.16 -19.54
CA LYS A 88 -31.26 -1.32 -18.67
C LYS A 88 -30.88 -1.98 -17.33
N GLU A 89 -30.08 -3.04 -17.35
CA GLU A 89 -29.68 -3.79 -16.15
C GLU A 89 -28.83 -2.91 -15.21
N ILE A 90 -27.87 -2.15 -15.75
CA ILE A 90 -27.06 -1.21 -14.96
C ILE A 90 -27.92 -0.10 -14.36
N ALA A 91 -28.84 0.47 -15.15
CA ALA A 91 -29.75 1.50 -14.66
C ALA A 91 -30.66 0.98 -13.54
N GLN A 92 -31.20 -0.23 -13.70
CA GLN A 92 -32.05 -0.88 -12.70
C GLN A 92 -31.28 -1.11 -11.40
N GLU A 93 -30.08 -1.68 -11.46
CA GLU A 93 -29.26 -1.94 -10.28
C GLU A 93 -28.89 -0.64 -9.55
N LEU A 94 -28.49 0.40 -10.29
CA LEU A 94 -28.22 1.71 -9.71
C LEU A 94 -29.44 2.27 -8.97
N LEU A 95 -30.62 2.20 -9.61
CA LEU A 95 -31.84 2.73 -9.02
C LEU A 95 -32.34 1.90 -7.84
N ASP A 96 -32.25 0.57 -7.87
CA ASP A 96 -32.68 -0.28 -6.76
C ASP A 96 -31.89 0.03 -5.48
N ASN A 97 -30.60 0.40 -5.62
CA ASN A 97 -29.74 0.81 -4.51
C ASN A 97 -29.97 2.27 -4.04
N LEU A 98 -30.48 3.16 -4.91
CA LEU A 98 -30.79 4.55 -4.57
C LEU A 98 -32.26 4.79 -4.14
N SER A 99 -33.17 3.92 -4.57
CA SER A 99 -34.63 4.03 -4.41
C SER A 99 -35.15 4.08 -2.97
N PRO A 100 -34.54 3.44 -1.95
CA PRO A 100 -35.07 3.50 -0.58
C PRO A 100 -35.14 4.92 0.00
N ALA A 101 -34.40 5.87 -0.57
CA ALA A 101 -34.27 7.24 -0.07
C ALA A 101 -34.92 8.32 -0.96
N ASN A 102 -35.44 7.97 -2.15
CA ASN A 102 -35.97 8.96 -3.11
C ASN A 102 -37.15 8.41 -3.95
N ASP A 103 -38.32 9.05 -3.84
CA ASP A 103 -39.53 8.69 -4.60
C ASP A 103 -39.33 8.80 -6.13
N GLU A 104 -38.54 9.76 -6.61
CA GLU A 104 -38.25 9.91 -8.05
C GLU A 104 -37.50 8.69 -8.60
N CYS A 105 -36.49 8.20 -7.87
CA CYS A 105 -35.75 7.00 -8.24
C CYS A 105 -36.66 5.77 -8.32
N ARG A 106 -37.61 5.65 -7.39
CA ARG A 106 -38.59 4.55 -7.38
C ARG A 106 -39.46 4.56 -8.64
N PHE A 107 -40.00 5.71 -9.05
CA PHE A 107 -40.84 5.79 -10.25
C PHE A 107 -40.08 5.46 -11.54
N VAL A 108 -38.81 5.90 -11.63
CA VAL A 108 -37.95 5.54 -12.77
C VAL A 108 -37.65 4.04 -12.78
N ALA A 109 -37.38 3.42 -11.63
CA ALA A 109 -37.18 1.97 -11.50
C ALA A 109 -38.42 1.17 -11.93
N GLU A 110 -39.61 1.57 -11.47
CA GLU A 110 -40.88 0.95 -11.89
C GLU A 110 -41.09 1.06 -13.40
N ARG A 111 -40.78 2.24 -13.98
CA ARG A 111 -40.86 2.45 -15.43
C ARG A 111 -39.86 1.59 -16.20
N LEU A 112 -38.62 1.48 -15.73
CA LEU A 112 -37.59 0.61 -16.32
C LEU A 112 -38.02 -0.86 -16.35
N GLY A 113 -38.72 -1.33 -15.32
CA GLY A 113 -39.24 -2.70 -15.26
C GLY A 113 -40.01 -3.11 -16.54
N ILE A 114 -40.76 -2.19 -17.13
CA ILE A 114 -41.57 -2.42 -18.35
C ILE A 114 -40.92 -1.95 -19.66
N VAL A 115 -39.71 -1.37 -19.61
CA VAL A 115 -38.93 -1.03 -20.81
C VAL A 115 -38.55 -2.30 -21.57
N ARG A 116 -38.74 -2.28 -22.90
CA ARG A 116 -38.39 -3.39 -23.78
C ARG A 116 -36.91 -3.32 -24.15
N THR A 117 -36.30 -4.47 -24.38
CA THR A 117 -34.90 -4.54 -24.80
C THR A 117 -34.76 -4.78 -26.30
N PHE A 118 -33.71 -4.22 -26.91
CA PHE A 118 -33.24 -4.61 -28.25
C PHE A 118 -31.88 -5.31 -28.16
N VAL A 119 -31.51 -6.03 -29.23
CA VAL A 119 -30.23 -6.73 -29.35
C VAL A 119 -29.31 -5.98 -30.32
N PRO A 120 -28.05 -5.65 -29.93
CA PRO A 120 -27.10 -4.99 -30.83
C PRO A 120 -26.88 -5.75 -32.14
N GLY A 121 -26.85 -5.02 -33.25
CA GLY A 121 -26.65 -5.61 -34.58
C GLY A 121 -27.85 -6.36 -35.15
N GLU A 122 -28.92 -6.52 -34.37
CA GLU A 122 -30.18 -7.07 -34.84
C GLU A 122 -31.18 -5.97 -35.17
N LYS A 123 -31.67 -5.99 -36.41
CA LYS A 123 -32.65 -5.01 -36.87
C LYS A 123 -34.03 -5.32 -36.29
N PHE A 124 -34.72 -4.30 -35.82
CA PHE A 124 -36.14 -4.37 -35.48
C PHE A 124 -36.94 -3.26 -36.17
N SER A 125 -38.27 -3.36 -36.10
CA SER A 125 -39.16 -2.41 -36.74
C SER A 125 -40.18 -1.85 -35.76
N PHE A 126 -40.53 -0.58 -35.94
CA PHE A 126 -41.66 0.06 -35.27
C PHE A 126 -42.43 0.87 -36.31
N GLY A 127 -43.68 0.48 -36.60
CA GLY A 127 -44.42 1.05 -37.72
C GLY A 127 -43.67 0.88 -39.04
N GLU A 128 -43.38 1.99 -39.71
CA GLU A 128 -42.57 1.98 -40.93
C GLU A 128 -41.06 2.17 -40.70
N PHE A 129 -40.63 2.42 -39.47
CA PHE A 129 -39.22 2.58 -39.15
C PHE A 129 -38.53 1.22 -39.07
N ARG A 130 -37.37 1.12 -39.72
CA ARG A 130 -36.42 0.01 -39.52
C ARG A 130 -35.23 0.55 -38.75
N ILE A 131 -34.95 -0.04 -37.59
CA ILE A 131 -34.00 0.47 -36.60
C ILE A 131 -32.89 -0.56 -36.45
N MET A 132 -31.64 -0.11 -36.56
CA MET A 132 -30.45 -0.91 -36.32
C MET A 132 -29.65 -0.30 -35.15
N PRO A 133 -29.70 -0.91 -33.96
CA PRO A 133 -28.92 -0.48 -32.80
C PRO A 133 -27.46 -0.94 -32.93
N ILE A 134 -26.52 -0.06 -32.63
CA ILE A 134 -25.08 -0.30 -32.76
C ILE A 134 -24.41 0.10 -31.46
N VAL A 135 -23.64 -0.82 -30.86
CA VAL A 135 -22.83 -0.52 -29.67
C VAL A 135 -21.77 0.51 -30.03
N ILE A 136 -21.60 1.49 -29.16
CA ILE A 136 -20.58 2.52 -29.25
C ILE A 136 -19.88 2.65 -27.90
N ASP A 137 -18.67 3.19 -27.92
CA ASP A 137 -17.97 3.51 -26.69
C ASP A 137 -18.47 4.85 -26.15
N HIS A 138 -18.63 4.91 -24.83
CA HIS A 138 -18.90 6.11 -24.05
C HIS A 138 -18.49 5.83 -22.60
N SER A 139 -18.56 6.84 -21.72
CA SER A 139 -18.41 6.62 -20.28
C SER A 139 -19.55 5.81 -19.65
N ALA A 140 -20.70 5.68 -20.33
CA ALA A 140 -21.77 4.75 -19.97
C ALA A 140 -21.59 3.41 -20.69
N PHE A 141 -21.48 2.31 -19.94
CA PHE A 141 -21.36 0.98 -20.53
C PHE A 141 -22.66 0.59 -21.27
N GLY A 142 -22.53 -0.04 -22.44
CA GLY A 142 -23.71 -0.36 -23.25
C GLY A 142 -24.42 0.89 -23.77
N ALA A 143 -23.67 1.88 -24.24
CA ALA A 143 -24.20 2.99 -25.02
C ALA A 143 -24.47 2.56 -26.48
N TYR A 144 -25.50 3.17 -27.09
CA TYR A 144 -25.96 2.80 -28.43
C TYR A 144 -26.17 4.00 -29.35
N ALA A 145 -25.76 3.81 -30.59
CA ALA A 145 -26.17 4.62 -31.74
C ALA A 145 -27.27 3.90 -32.54
N PHE A 146 -28.07 4.65 -33.29
CA PHE A 146 -29.16 4.10 -34.10
C PHE A 146 -29.05 4.50 -35.56
N ARG A 147 -29.11 3.50 -36.45
CA ARG A 147 -29.42 3.74 -37.86
C ARG A 147 -30.93 3.55 -38.08
N ILE A 148 -31.60 4.64 -38.44
CA ILE A 148 -33.06 4.73 -38.59
C ILE A 148 -33.40 4.89 -40.07
N GLU A 149 -34.22 4.00 -40.61
CA GLU A 149 -34.64 4.03 -42.01
C GLU A 149 -36.18 4.16 -42.15
N ALA A 150 -36.64 5.09 -42.99
CA ALA A 150 -38.05 5.19 -43.44
C ALA A 150 -38.15 5.91 -44.79
N LYS A 151 -39.14 5.56 -45.63
CA LYS A 151 -39.37 6.14 -46.98
C LYS A 151 -38.09 6.34 -47.83
N LYS A 152 -37.19 5.34 -47.81
CA LYS A 152 -35.86 5.32 -48.49
C LYS A 152 -34.79 6.25 -47.92
N LEU A 153 -35.08 7.04 -46.89
CA LEU A 153 -34.07 7.82 -46.17
C LEU A 153 -33.44 6.96 -45.07
N LYS A 154 -32.14 7.15 -44.86
CA LYS A 154 -31.38 6.56 -43.77
C LYS A 154 -30.71 7.66 -42.95
N VAL A 155 -31.03 7.72 -41.67
CA VAL A 155 -30.45 8.67 -40.71
C VAL A 155 -29.62 7.90 -39.68
N PHE A 156 -28.49 8.46 -39.27
CA PHE A 156 -27.68 7.93 -38.17
C PHE A 156 -27.75 8.87 -36.97
N HIS A 157 -28.29 8.39 -35.86
CA HIS A 157 -28.31 9.08 -34.58
C HIS A 157 -27.17 8.54 -33.72
N THR A 158 -26.21 9.38 -33.35
CA THR A 158 -24.99 8.89 -32.68
C THR A 158 -25.21 8.50 -31.23
N GLY A 159 -26.17 9.12 -30.53
CA GLY A 159 -26.11 9.20 -29.08
C GLY A 159 -24.83 9.92 -28.64
N ASP A 160 -24.44 9.72 -27.39
CA ASP A 160 -23.14 10.18 -26.90
C ASP A 160 -22.10 9.08 -27.11
N PHE A 161 -21.01 9.43 -27.79
CA PHE A 161 -19.95 8.49 -28.14
C PHE A 161 -18.56 9.09 -27.97
N CYS A 162 -17.58 8.21 -27.75
CA CYS A 162 -16.16 8.50 -27.88
C CYS A 162 -15.49 7.46 -28.80
N ILE A 163 -14.27 7.75 -29.25
CA ILE A 163 -13.48 6.83 -30.09
C ILE A 163 -12.20 6.35 -29.40
N HIS A 164 -12.00 6.76 -28.15
CA HIS A 164 -10.81 6.50 -27.34
C HIS A 164 -11.10 5.59 -26.14
N GLY A 165 -12.29 4.98 -26.09
CA GLY A 165 -12.59 3.87 -25.18
C GLY A 165 -12.01 2.55 -25.68
N PHE A 166 -12.21 1.47 -24.91
CA PHE A 166 -11.67 0.15 -25.22
C PHE A 166 -12.14 -0.46 -26.57
N GLY A 167 -13.33 -0.10 -27.04
CA GLY A 167 -13.93 -0.56 -28.30
C GLY A 167 -13.71 0.36 -29.50
N GLY A 168 -13.11 1.54 -29.31
CA GLY A 168 -13.05 2.61 -30.31
C GLY A 168 -12.39 2.20 -31.63
N SER A 169 -11.38 1.32 -31.56
CA SER A 169 -10.72 0.73 -32.72
C SER A 169 -11.66 -0.07 -33.65
N LYS A 170 -12.78 -0.58 -33.12
CA LYS A 170 -13.78 -1.39 -33.86
C LYS A 170 -14.90 -0.55 -34.45
N LEU A 171 -15.05 0.73 -34.08
CA LEU A 171 -16.14 1.59 -34.55
C LEU A 171 -16.18 1.66 -36.08
N SER A 172 -15.04 1.83 -36.74
CA SER A 172 -14.95 1.87 -38.21
C SER A 172 -15.51 0.60 -38.87
N GLN A 173 -15.24 -0.58 -38.30
CA GLN A 173 -15.75 -1.86 -38.79
C GLN A 173 -17.25 -1.99 -38.55
N LEU A 174 -17.75 -1.55 -37.39
CA LEU A 174 -19.18 -1.55 -37.07
C LEU A 174 -19.97 -0.61 -38.00
N ILE A 175 -19.47 0.60 -38.24
CA ILE A 175 -20.06 1.55 -39.19
C ILE A 175 -20.09 0.95 -40.60
N GLY A 176 -18.98 0.35 -41.06
CA GLY A 176 -18.92 -0.31 -42.36
C GLY A 176 -19.91 -1.45 -42.51
N LYS A 177 -20.04 -2.30 -41.48
CA LYS A 177 -20.90 -3.49 -41.50
C LYS A 177 -22.39 -3.16 -41.33
N TYR A 178 -22.73 -2.29 -40.37
CA TYR A 178 -24.11 -2.08 -39.92
C TYR A 178 -24.71 -0.73 -40.30
N VAL A 179 -23.93 0.27 -40.71
CA VAL A 179 -24.45 1.60 -41.07
C VAL A 179 -24.35 1.87 -42.58
N GLY A 180 -23.13 1.84 -43.10
CA GLY A 180 -22.80 2.27 -44.46
C GLY A 180 -23.10 3.76 -44.67
N LYS A 181 -23.26 4.17 -45.93
CA LYS A 181 -23.63 5.56 -46.27
C LYS A 181 -25.03 5.91 -45.72
N VAL A 182 -25.14 7.09 -45.12
CA VAL A 182 -26.38 7.69 -44.58
C VAL A 182 -26.67 9.02 -45.29
N ASP A 183 -27.94 9.44 -45.28
CA ASP A 183 -28.37 10.71 -45.88
C ASP A 183 -28.21 11.88 -44.89
N TYR A 184 -28.48 11.62 -43.61
CA TYR A 184 -28.34 12.59 -42.52
C TYR A 184 -27.72 11.95 -41.27
N MET A 185 -27.09 12.78 -40.43
CA MET A 185 -26.53 12.38 -39.15
C MET A 185 -26.98 13.37 -38.07
N VAL A 186 -27.54 12.87 -36.98
CA VAL A 186 -27.78 13.63 -35.74
C VAL A 186 -26.66 13.26 -34.79
N CYS A 187 -25.79 14.23 -34.49
CA CYS A 187 -24.51 13.99 -33.84
C CYS A 187 -24.37 14.80 -32.56
N VAL A 188 -23.85 14.15 -31.51
CA VAL A 188 -23.34 14.83 -30.31
C VAL A 188 -22.19 15.78 -30.66
N ALA A 189 -22.11 16.92 -29.98
CA ALA A 189 -21.06 17.93 -30.19
C ALA A 189 -20.55 18.55 -28.88
N THR A 190 -20.69 17.84 -27.75
CA THR A 190 -20.36 18.32 -26.40
C THR A 190 -18.91 18.82 -26.26
N ASN A 191 -17.97 18.22 -27.00
CA ASN A 191 -16.54 18.55 -26.95
C ASN A 191 -16.06 19.51 -28.05
N VAL A 192 -16.94 20.18 -28.80
CA VAL A 192 -16.52 21.05 -29.93
C VAL A 192 -15.63 22.22 -29.50
N ASN A 193 -15.78 22.70 -28.27
CA ASN A 193 -15.00 23.79 -27.70
C ASN A 193 -13.75 23.32 -26.93
N SER A 194 -13.53 22.01 -26.84
CA SER A 194 -12.44 21.42 -26.06
C SER A 194 -11.25 21.07 -26.99
N PRO A 195 -10.00 21.45 -26.65
CA PRO A 195 -8.84 21.07 -27.45
C PRO A 195 -8.62 19.56 -27.46
N ALA A 196 -8.31 18.97 -28.62
CA ALA A 196 -8.03 17.54 -28.73
C ALA A 196 -6.88 17.05 -27.81
N ALA A 197 -5.96 17.94 -27.44
CA ALA A 197 -4.82 17.64 -26.57
C ALA A 197 -5.19 17.32 -25.11
N THR A 198 -6.46 17.48 -24.69
CA THR A 198 -6.91 17.17 -23.33
C THR A 198 -7.59 15.80 -23.19
N ILE A 199 -7.71 15.02 -24.27
CA ILE A 199 -8.41 13.74 -24.28
C ILE A 199 -7.40 12.59 -24.15
N LYS A 200 -7.44 11.87 -23.02
CA LYS A 200 -6.69 10.62 -22.81
C LYS A 200 -7.58 9.41 -23.14
N SER A 201 -6.99 8.38 -23.72
CA SER A 201 -7.67 7.10 -23.92
C SER A 201 -7.87 6.35 -22.59
N GLU A 202 -8.89 5.50 -22.51
CA GLU A 202 -9.13 4.67 -21.32
C GLU A 202 -7.94 3.74 -21.01
N HIS A 203 -7.19 3.34 -22.04
CA HIS A 203 -5.97 2.54 -21.88
C HIS A 203 -4.79 3.35 -21.32
N GLU A 204 -4.68 4.65 -21.64
CA GLU A 204 -3.70 5.54 -21.01
C GLU A 204 -4.07 5.79 -19.55
N LEU A 205 -5.35 6.02 -19.25
CA LEU A 205 -5.84 6.15 -17.88
C LEU A 205 -5.61 4.87 -17.08
N GLN A 206 -5.87 3.67 -17.64
CA GLN A 206 -5.60 2.40 -16.96
C GLN A 206 -4.13 2.27 -16.55
N LYS A 207 -3.19 2.70 -17.40
CA LYS A 207 -1.76 2.71 -17.06
C LYS A 207 -1.45 3.68 -15.94
N GLU A 208 -2.05 4.87 -15.95
CA GLU A 208 -1.87 5.86 -14.89
C GLU A 208 -2.49 5.41 -13.55
N PHE A 209 -3.68 4.80 -13.56
CA PHE A 209 -4.33 4.28 -12.36
C PHE A 209 -3.69 2.99 -11.83
N GLY A 210 -3.10 2.15 -12.68
CA GLY A 210 -2.31 0.98 -12.27
C GLY A 210 -1.01 1.35 -11.52
N ILE A 211 -0.58 2.61 -11.61
CA ILE A 211 0.54 3.20 -10.86
C ILE A 211 0.06 3.79 -9.51
N GLY A 212 -1.23 3.66 -9.18
CA GLY A 212 -1.82 4.20 -7.94
C GLY A 212 -1.45 3.47 -6.64
N HIS A 213 -0.75 2.33 -6.72
CA HIS A 213 -0.13 1.69 -5.55
C HIS A 213 1.31 2.19 -5.39
N CYS A 214 1.77 2.32 -4.15
CA CYS A 214 3.15 2.70 -3.86
C CYS A 214 4.10 1.72 -4.56
N ASP A 215 4.90 2.21 -5.51
CA ASP A 215 5.96 1.40 -6.10
C ASP A 215 7.09 1.19 -5.08
N MET A 216 7.96 0.21 -5.33
CA MET A 216 9.00 -0.18 -4.36
C MET A 216 10.06 0.89 -4.14
N ALA A 217 10.27 1.80 -5.09
CA ALA A 217 11.20 2.92 -4.93
C ALA A 217 10.60 4.00 -4.03
N SER A 218 9.32 4.34 -4.26
CA SER A 218 8.54 5.24 -3.41
C SER A 218 8.39 4.70 -1.99
N LEU A 219 8.26 3.37 -1.84
CA LEU A 219 8.22 2.72 -0.53
C LEU A 219 9.58 2.80 0.19
N ASP A 220 10.69 2.53 -0.50
CA ASP A 220 12.05 2.69 0.07
C ASP A 220 12.29 4.13 0.53
N GLU A 221 11.89 5.12 -0.28
CA GLU A 221 11.96 6.54 0.12
C GLU A 221 11.12 6.84 1.37
N LEU A 222 9.91 6.29 1.46
CA LEU A 222 9.06 6.43 2.65
C LEU A 222 9.71 5.81 3.89
N LEU A 223 10.29 4.62 3.75
CA LEU A 223 10.99 3.94 4.84
C LEU A 223 12.21 4.73 5.31
N ASP A 224 13.01 5.29 4.39
CA ASP A 224 14.15 6.14 4.70
C ASP A 224 13.74 7.45 5.41
N MET A 225 12.57 8.00 5.06
CA MET A 225 12.00 9.16 5.76
C MET A 225 11.51 8.82 7.17
N LEU A 226 10.83 7.69 7.35
CA LEU A 226 10.20 7.31 8.63
C LEU A 226 11.18 6.69 9.63
N LYS A 227 12.22 6.01 9.13
CA LYS A 227 13.18 5.24 9.92
C LYS A 227 12.52 4.29 10.93
N PRO A 228 11.65 3.37 10.49
CA PRO A 228 10.92 2.50 11.41
C PRO A 228 11.85 1.55 12.16
N LYS A 229 11.48 1.17 13.39
CA LYS A 229 12.19 0.13 14.15
C LYS A 229 12.11 -1.24 13.47
N ALA A 230 10.95 -1.54 12.89
CA ALA A 230 10.69 -2.74 12.11
C ALA A 230 9.54 -2.51 11.13
N ILE A 231 9.44 -3.35 10.11
CA ILE A 231 8.38 -3.32 9.10
C ILE A 231 7.59 -4.63 9.17
N ILE A 232 6.26 -4.51 9.19
CA ILE A 232 5.33 -5.64 9.10
C ILE A 232 4.64 -5.56 7.73
N PRO A 233 4.94 -6.46 6.78
CA PRO A 233 4.29 -6.45 5.48
C PRO A 233 2.83 -6.95 5.59
N ILE A 234 1.90 -6.22 4.98
CA ILE A 234 0.50 -6.61 4.83
C ILE A 234 0.08 -6.53 3.36
N HIS A 235 -1.00 -7.20 2.97
CA HIS A 235 -1.49 -7.23 1.58
C HIS A 235 -0.45 -7.70 0.55
N THR A 236 0.35 -8.71 0.90
CA THR A 236 1.29 -9.36 -0.02
C THR A 236 1.00 -10.85 -0.11
N ASP A 237 1.11 -11.44 -1.30
CA ASP A 237 1.02 -12.88 -1.56
C ASP A 237 2.38 -13.59 -1.39
N ASN A 238 3.45 -12.83 -1.12
CA ASN A 238 4.80 -13.34 -0.94
C ASN A 238 5.59 -12.53 0.10
N PRO A 239 5.27 -12.69 1.40
CA PRO A 239 5.90 -11.92 2.49
C PRO A 239 7.42 -12.13 2.56
N ARG A 240 7.90 -13.32 2.17
CA ARG A 240 9.34 -13.62 2.17
C ARG A 240 10.09 -12.81 1.11
N HIS A 241 9.54 -12.73 -0.11
CA HIS A 241 10.16 -11.93 -1.16
C HIS A 241 10.19 -10.44 -0.79
N PHE A 242 9.12 -9.93 -0.17
CA PHE A 242 9.10 -8.57 0.36
C PHE A 242 10.21 -8.37 1.40
N ALA A 243 10.37 -9.30 2.35
CA ALA A 243 11.43 -9.20 3.35
C ALA A 243 12.82 -9.19 2.71
N ASP A 244 13.09 -10.09 1.75
CA ASP A 244 14.39 -10.19 1.07
C ASP A 244 14.80 -8.88 0.36
N MET A 245 13.84 -8.01 0.00
CA MET A 245 14.10 -6.71 -0.62
C MET A 245 14.62 -5.65 0.36
N PHE A 246 14.17 -5.69 1.62
CA PHE A 246 14.41 -4.61 2.59
C PHE A 246 15.20 -5.04 3.83
N CYS A 247 15.35 -6.36 4.08
CA CYS A 247 15.93 -6.91 5.31
C CYS A 247 17.40 -6.56 5.55
N GLU A 248 18.12 -6.08 4.55
CA GLU A 248 19.49 -5.59 4.74
C GLU A 248 19.53 -4.22 5.42
N LYS A 249 18.48 -3.40 5.25
CA LYS A 249 18.35 -2.07 5.86
C LYS A 249 17.49 -2.10 7.12
N TRP A 250 16.35 -2.80 7.07
CA TRP A 250 15.29 -2.74 8.07
C TRP A 250 14.93 -4.11 8.63
N PRO A 251 14.69 -4.28 9.94
CA PRO A 251 14.11 -5.50 10.48
C PRO A 251 12.70 -5.77 9.93
N MET A 252 12.46 -6.99 9.46
CA MET A 252 11.18 -7.41 8.87
C MET A 252 10.49 -8.41 9.79
N ILE A 253 9.35 -8.07 10.39
CA ILE A 253 8.58 -8.99 11.23
C ILE A 253 7.51 -9.64 10.36
N LEU A 254 7.61 -10.95 10.15
CA LEU A 254 6.69 -11.72 9.32
C LEU A 254 5.65 -12.42 10.20
N LEU A 255 4.43 -11.89 10.25
CA LEU A 255 3.32 -12.47 11.00
C LEU A 255 2.40 -13.29 10.08
N GLU A 256 1.84 -14.38 10.60
CA GLU A 256 0.72 -15.10 10.00
C GLU A 256 -0.64 -14.50 10.42
N ASP A 257 -1.69 -14.82 9.66
CA ASP A 257 -3.05 -14.36 9.95
C ASP A 257 -3.51 -14.85 11.33
N GLY A 258 -3.70 -13.91 12.26
CA GLY A 258 -4.13 -14.17 13.64
C GLY A 258 -3.00 -14.16 14.67
N GLU A 259 -1.74 -14.05 14.25
CA GLU A 259 -0.62 -13.82 15.15
C GLU A 259 -0.55 -12.36 15.61
N SER A 260 -0.06 -12.15 16.82
CA SER A 260 0.12 -10.81 17.38
C SER A 260 1.23 -10.80 18.43
N PHE A 261 1.80 -9.62 18.66
CA PHE A 261 2.69 -9.34 19.78
C PHE A 261 2.29 -8.00 20.40
N SER A 262 2.48 -7.84 21.71
CA SER A 262 2.09 -6.61 22.40
C SER A 262 3.24 -5.60 22.43
N ALA A 263 3.19 -4.60 21.54
CA ALA A 263 4.10 -3.45 21.56
C ALA A 263 3.57 -2.33 22.48
N ILE A 264 3.29 -2.64 23.75
CA ILE A 264 2.74 -1.68 24.73
C ILE A 264 3.80 -1.37 25.80
N ARG A 265 3.97 -0.08 26.09
CA ARG A 265 4.65 0.43 27.28
C ARG A 265 3.64 0.70 28.39
N ASP A 266 3.88 0.19 29.59
CA ASP A 266 3.33 0.75 30.84
C ASP A 266 4.47 1.48 31.57
N PRO A 267 4.39 2.80 31.82
CA PRO A 267 5.44 3.55 32.52
C PRO A 267 5.69 3.10 33.98
N GLY A 268 4.89 2.18 34.52
CA GLY A 268 4.98 1.70 35.90
C GLY A 268 5.67 0.34 36.10
N PHE A 269 6.28 -0.27 35.09
CA PHE A 269 6.91 -1.59 35.16
C PHE A 269 8.30 -1.63 34.49
N ASP A 270 9.10 -2.63 34.86
CA ASP A 270 10.44 -2.92 34.32
C ASP A 270 10.44 -3.07 32.80
N THR A 271 11.50 -2.58 32.14
CA THR A 271 11.56 -2.57 30.67
C THR A 271 12.12 -3.89 30.17
N THR A 272 11.37 -4.63 29.36
CA THR A 272 11.94 -5.72 28.55
C THR A 272 12.21 -5.20 27.14
N THR A 273 13.44 -5.27 26.67
CA THR A 273 13.82 -4.80 25.34
C THR A 273 14.44 -5.90 24.50
N ALA A 274 14.23 -5.84 23.19
CA ALA A 274 14.77 -6.81 22.25
C ALA A 274 15.64 -6.14 21.18
N PHE A 275 16.75 -6.81 20.84
CA PHE A 275 17.68 -6.38 19.81
C PHE A 275 18.02 -7.50 18.84
N VAL A 276 18.27 -7.11 17.59
CA VAL A 276 18.88 -7.96 16.57
C VAL A 276 20.27 -7.44 16.28
N MET A 277 21.27 -8.32 16.25
CA MET A 277 22.67 -7.95 16.05
C MET A 277 23.19 -8.59 14.78
N ALA A 278 23.78 -7.77 13.91
CA ALA A 278 24.49 -8.23 12.73
C ALA A 278 25.90 -7.63 12.72
N PHE A 279 26.86 -8.28 12.06
CA PHE A 279 28.14 -7.64 11.77
C PHE A 279 28.03 -6.86 10.45
N GLN A 280 28.83 -5.81 10.30
CA GLN A 280 28.93 -5.07 9.06
C GLN A 280 30.39 -4.68 8.79
N THR A 281 30.70 -4.43 7.52
CA THR A 281 32.02 -3.93 7.15
C THR A 281 32.24 -2.58 7.84
N PRO A 282 33.40 -2.35 8.47
CA PRO A 282 33.68 -1.07 9.09
C PRO A 282 33.58 0.09 8.11
N ASP A 283 33.06 1.22 8.57
CA ASP A 283 33.05 2.46 7.82
C ASP A 283 34.34 3.28 8.09
N ASN A 284 34.38 4.51 7.58
CA ASN A 284 35.56 5.38 7.70
C ASN A 284 35.68 6.08 9.07
N SER A 285 34.81 5.78 10.04
CA SER A 285 34.86 6.39 11.38
C SER A 285 35.91 5.78 12.31
N TYR A 286 36.50 4.64 11.91
CA TYR A 286 37.47 3.90 12.70
C TYR A 286 38.86 3.90 12.02
N GLU A 287 39.92 3.98 12.84
CA GLU A 287 41.31 3.93 12.37
C GLU A 287 41.99 2.65 12.91
N VAL A 288 42.54 1.82 12.01
CA VAL A 288 43.34 0.66 12.40
C VAL A 288 44.75 1.12 12.76
N ILE A 289 45.11 0.99 14.03
CA ILE A 289 46.41 1.38 14.58
C ILE A 289 47.44 0.26 14.40
N ASP A 290 47.04 -0.98 14.65
CA ASP A 290 47.90 -2.16 14.53
C ASP A 290 47.09 -3.41 14.17
N ASN A 291 47.56 -4.18 13.18
CA ASN A 291 46.97 -5.45 12.76
C ASN A 291 48.03 -6.34 12.10
N PRO A 292 49.00 -6.86 12.87
CA PRO A 292 50.17 -7.55 12.33
C PRO A 292 49.81 -8.91 11.72
N GLU A 293 48.73 -9.55 12.19
CA GLU A 293 48.22 -10.83 11.70
C GLU A 293 47.24 -10.68 10.52
N ASN A 294 46.96 -9.45 10.07
CA ASN A 294 45.98 -9.14 9.01
C ASN A 294 44.61 -9.82 9.26
N LEU A 295 44.14 -9.76 10.51
CA LEU A 295 42.90 -10.37 10.94
C LEU A 295 41.70 -9.52 10.53
N HIS A 296 40.59 -10.18 10.27
CA HIS A 296 39.30 -9.52 10.03
C HIS A 296 38.69 -9.01 11.35
N TRP A 297 38.00 -7.89 11.23
CA TRP A 297 37.22 -7.25 12.28
C TRP A 297 36.01 -6.56 11.65
N TRP A 298 34.99 -6.28 12.46
CA TRP A 298 33.71 -5.74 11.99
C TRP A 298 33.15 -4.73 12.97
N THR A 299 32.24 -3.89 12.53
CA THR A 299 31.39 -3.11 13.44
C THR A 299 30.10 -3.88 13.72
N VAL A 300 29.51 -3.65 14.88
CA VAL A 300 28.25 -4.26 15.29
C VAL A 300 27.10 -3.35 14.84
N ASP A 301 26.20 -3.90 14.04
CA ASP A 301 24.94 -3.29 13.62
C ASP A 301 23.83 -3.83 14.53
N LYS A 302 23.62 -3.14 15.66
CA LYS A 302 22.60 -3.47 16.65
C LYS A 302 21.30 -2.72 16.34
N LYS A 303 20.23 -3.44 16.04
CA LYS A 303 18.89 -2.89 15.79
C LYS A 303 17.99 -3.09 17.00
N PHE A 304 17.45 -1.98 17.51
CA PHE A 304 16.45 -1.98 18.56
C PHE A 304 15.07 -2.32 17.97
N LEU A 305 14.51 -3.45 18.38
CA LEU A 305 13.23 -3.93 17.87
C LEU A 305 12.05 -3.27 18.60
N GLY A 306 12.19 -3.06 19.91
CA GLY A 306 11.15 -2.43 20.72
C GLY A 306 11.30 -2.68 22.21
N GLU A 307 10.38 -2.07 22.94
CA GLU A 307 10.10 -2.33 24.35
C GLU A 307 8.84 -3.21 24.39
N PHE A 308 8.86 -4.21 25.25
CA PHE A 308 7.84 -5.23 25.37
C PHE A 308 7.40 -5.33 26.82
N MET A 309 6.13 -5.70 27.01
CA MET A 309 5.57 -5.86 28.35
C MET A 309 6.09 -7.14 29.02
N TRP A 310 6.30 -8.20 28.23
CA TRP A 310 6.71 -9.51 28.72
C TRP A 310 7.86 -10.08 27.89
N TRP A 311 8.67 -10.94 28.53
CA TRP A 311 9.75 -11.68 27.87
C TRP A 311 9.25 -12.48 26.66
N ASP A 312 8.12 -13.17 26.80
CA ASP A 312 7.52 -13.98 25.73
C ASP A 312 7.11 -13.14 24.51
N ASP A 313 6.73 -11.86 24.69
CA ASP A 313 6.41 -10.96 23.58
C ASP A 313 7.69 -10.56 22.81
N ALA A 314 8.77 -10.25 23.53
CA ALA A 314 10.07 -9.95 22.95
C ALA A 314 10.64 -11.16 22.20
N ASP A 315 10.57 -12.34 22.83
CA ASP A 315 11.00 -13.61 22.26
C ASP A 315 10.21 -13.95 21.00
N SER A 316 8.87 -13.84 21.04
CA SER A 316 8.01 -14.04 19.89
C SER A 316 8.36 -13.08 18.75
N ALA A 317 8.53 -11.79 19.03
CA ALA A 317 8.87 -10.81 18.00
C ALA A 317 10.22 -11.12 17.31
N LEU A 318 11.22 -11.60 18.07
CA LEU A 318 12.50 -12.02 17.51
C LEU A 318 12.37 -13.27 16.64
N HIS A 319 11.57 -14.27 17.03
CA HIS A 319 11.36 -15.48 16.23
C HIS A 319 10.74 -15.19 14.83
N HIS A 320 9.98 -14.11 14.72
CA HIS A 320 9.38 -13.67 13.45
C HIS A 320 10.26 -12.70 12.64
N VAL A 321 11.40 -12.27 13.19
CA VAL A 321 12.23 -11.24 12.57
C VAL A 321 13.16 -11.82 11.51
N VAL A 322 13.20 -11.16 10.34
CA VAL A 322 14.19 -11.36 9.30
C VAL A 322 15.03 -10.10 9.19
N TYR A 323 16.31 -10.21 9.50
CA TYR A 323 17.26 -9.12 9.38
C TYR A 323 18.64 -9.64 8.96
N ALA A 324 19.18 -9.07 7.88
CA ALA A 324 20.56 -9.27 7.43
C ALA A 324 21.09 -10.73 7.53
N PRO A 325 20.39 -11.73 6.97
CA PRO A 325 20.60 -13.14 7.30
C PRO A 325 22.00 -13.67 6.96
N LYS A 326 22.73 -13.03 6.04
CA LYS A 326 24.10 -13.40 5.68
C LYS A 326 25.16 -12.91 6.67
N ARG A 327 24.78 -11.95 7.51
CA ARG A 327 25.67 -11.25 8.45
C ARG A 327 25.10 -11.19 9.87
N LEU A 328 24.05 -11.97 10.15
CA LEU A 328 23.41 -12.07 11.45
C LEU A 328 24.40 -12.67 12.46
N LEU A 329 24.59 -11.96 13.58
CA LEU A 329 25.43 -12.40 14.70
C LEU A 329 24.58 -13.12 15.75
N GLY A 330 23.39 -12.61 16.03
CA GLY A 330 22.47 -13.19 17.01
C GLY A 330 21.38 -12.22 17.44
N TYR A 331 20.71 -12.57 18.52
CA TYR A 331 19.61 -11.81 19.11
C TYR A 331 19.88 -11.56 20.58
N SER A 332 19.25 -10.54 21.17
CA SER A 332 19.26 -10.39 22.62
C SER A 332 17.97 -9.84 23.17
N ILE A 333 17.66 -10.26 24.39
CA ILE A 333 16.59 -9.70 25.22
C ILE A 333 17.22 -9.29 26.54
N GLU A 334 16.94 -8.08 26.99
CA GLU A 334 17.34 -7.58 28.30
C GLU A 334 16.12 -7.09 29.06
N SER A 335 16.11 -7.36 30.36
CA SER A 335 15.18 -6.75 31.29
C SER A 335 15.96 -5.91 32.30
N ASP A 336 15.62 -4.64 32.41
CA ASP A 336 16.35 -3.65 33.23
C ASP A 336 15.52 -3.07 34.38
N GLU A 337 16.23 -2.66 35.43
CA GLU A 337 15.70 -1.86 36.54
C GLU A 337 16.71 -0.71 36.76
N ASP A 338 16.28 0.54 36.53
CA ASP A 338 17.07 1.75 36.82
C ASP A 338 18.53 1.76 36.30
N MET A 339 18.71 1.49 35.00
CA MET A 339 19.93 1.61 34.19
C MET A 339 20.94 0.43 34.21
N ALA A 340 20.67 -0.64 34.96
CA ALA A 340 21.36 -1.93 34.82
C ALA A 340 20.37 -3.05 34.48
N PRO A 341 20.79 -4.05 33.69
CA PRO A 341 19.99 -5.25 33.50
C PRO A 341 19.94 -6.05 34.80
N PHE A 342 18.80 -6.70 35.07
CA PHE A 342 18.71 -7.79 36.04
C PHE A 342 18.74 -9.17 35.36
N LEU A 343 18.35 -9.23 34.08
CA LEU A 343 18.45 -10.40 33.21
C LEU A 343 18.85 -9.96 31.81
N TYR A 344 19.85 -10.61 31.22
CA TYR A 344 20.29 -10.35 29.85
C TYR A 344 20.62 -11.68 29.17
N VAL A 345 19.90 -12.00 28.10
CA VAL A 345 20.14 -13.23 27.34
C VAL A 345 20.52 -12.89 25.91
N VAL A 346 21.60 -13.52 25.43
CA VAL A 346 22.04 -13.47 24.04
C VAL A 346 21.79 -14.83 23.42
N TYR A 347 21.18 -14.85 22.24
CA TYR A 347 20.86 -16.05 21.47
C TYR A 347 21.67 -16.11 20.18
N ASN A 348 22.02 -17.33 19.78
CA ASN A 348 22.56 -17.62 18.45
C ASN A 348 21.47 -17.42 17.36
N PRO A 349 21.86 -17.35 16.08
CA PRO A 349 20.91 -17.26 14.96
C PRO A 349 19.88 -18.41 14.88
N ASP A 350 20.14 -19.54 15.53
CA ASP A 350 19.23 -20.69 15.63
C ASP A 350 18.38 -20.69 16.92
N PHE A 351 18.37 -19.57 17.66
CA PHE A 351 17.70 -19.37 18.94
C PHE A 351 18.19 -20.25 20.09
N THR A 352 19.32 -20.95 19.93
CA THR A 352 19.99 -21.54 21.08
C THR A 352 20.61 -20.44 21.95
N GLU A 353 20.50 -20.56 23.26
CA GLU A 353 21.14 -19.64 24.20
C GLU A 353 22.66 -19.64 23.98
N HIS A 354 23.21 -18.46 23.72
CA HIS A 354 24.65 -18.25 23.60
C HIS A 354 25.26 -17.91 24.96
N SER A 355 24.62 -16.99 25.70
CA SER A 355 25.07 -16.58 27.03
C SER A 355 23.99 -15.83 27.79
N GLU A 356 24.00 -15.97 29.11
CA GLU A 356 23.11 -15.27 30.03
C GLU A 356 23.90 -14.49 31.10
N TYR A 357 23.36 -13.34 31.51
CA TYR A 357 23.66 -12.65 32.76
C TYR A 357 22.40 -12.58 33.61
N THR A 358 22.55 -12.83 34.91
CA THR A 358 21.50 -12.69 35.94
C THR A 358 22.09 -11.86 37.08
N GLU A 359 21.32 -10.95 37.67
CA GLU A 359 21.81 -10.11 38.77
C GLU A 359 22.27 -10.93 39.98
N GLY A 360 23.47 -10.61 40.48
CA GLY A 360 24.02 -11.05 41.75
C GLY A 360 25.24 -11.98 41.61
N GLY A 361 26.17 -11.86 42.55
CA GLY A 361 27.31 -12.78 42.67
C GLY A 361 28.51 -12.48 41.77
N HIS A 362 28.50 -11.38 41.01
CA HIS A 362 29.63 -10.97 40.16
C HIS A 362 30.60 -10.04 40.89
N LYS A 363 30.17 -9.44 42.01
CA LYS A 363 31.01 -8.52 42.79
C LYS A 363 32.25 -9.21 43.37
N PRO A 364 33.37 -8.48 43.55
CA PRO A 364 34.62 -9.08 43.98
C PRO A 364 34.63 -9.68 45.39
N ASP A 365 33.65 -9.31 46.20
CA ASP A 365 33.60 -9.65 47.62
C ASP A 365 32.56 -10.76 47.90
N ASP A 366 31.88 -11.27 46.86
CA ASP A 366 30.90 -12.37 46.95
C ASP A 366 31.55 -13.76 46.86
N GLU A 367 31.00 -14.73 47.60
CA GLU A 367 31.53 -16.11 47.64
C GLU A 367 31.43 -16.86 46.29
N GLY A 368 30.61 -16.37 45.36
CA GLY A 368 30.38 -16.94 44.01
C GLY A 368 31.18 -16.27 42.88
N LYS A 369 32.12 -15.39 43.23
CA LYS A 369 32.90 -14.55 42.31
C LYS A 369 33.37 -15.31 41.08
N GLN A 370 32.76 -14.98 39.93
CA GLN A 370 33.09 -15.50 38.60
C GLN A 370 33.36 -17.01 38.62
N ALA A 371 32.35 -17.81 38.99
CA ALA A 371 32.36 -19.25 38.78
C ALA A 371 32.90 -19.54 37.37
N ASP A 372 34.15 -20.03 37.30
CA ASP A 372 35.01 -20.15 36.13
C ASP A 372 34.43 -19.50 34.87
N CYS A 373 34.87 -18.28 34.53
CA CYS A 373 34.66 -17.73 33.18
C CYS A 373 34.93 -18.88 32.22
N GLY A 374 33.93 -19.34 31.45
CA GLY A 374 34.00 -20.58 30.65
C GLY A 374 35.06 -20.56 29.53
N TYR A 375 36.02 -19.65 29.62
CA TYR A 375 37.08 -19.30 28.73
C TYR A 375 38.44 -19.50 29.40
N VAL A 376 39.37 -20.09 28.66
CA VAL A 376 40.71 -20.39 29.14
C VAL A 376 41.66 -19.24 28.80
N PRO A 377 42.56 -18.79 29.70
CA PRO A 377 43.59 -17.82 29.35
C PRO A 377 44.38 -18.24 28.09
N GLY A 378 44.54 -17.32 27.15
CA GLY A 378 45.14 -17.54 25.83
C GLY A 378 44.17 -18.07 24.76
N GLN A 379 42.92 -18.37 25.10
CA GLN A 379 41.89 -18.74 24.12
C GLN A 379 41.58 -17.55 23.19
N ARG A 380 41.54 -17.81 21.89
CA ARG A 380 41.07 -16.83 20.90
C ARG A 380 39.55 -16.80 20.85
N VAL A 381 38.98 -15.60 20.90
CA VAL A 381 37.54 -15.32 20.85
C VAL A 381 37.28 -14.11 19.95
N LEU A 382 36.02 -13.88 19.58
CA LEU A 382 35.56 -12.58 19.09
C LEU A 382 34.89 -11.87 20.26
N ALA A 383 35.25 -10.62 20.52
CA ALA A 383 34.64 -9.81 21.57
C ALA A 383 34.13 -8.49 21.00
N VAL A 384 32.98 -8.02 21.50
CA VAL A 384 32.49 -6.67 21.23
C VAL A 384 33.13 -5.69 22.20
N ILE A 385 33.85 -4.70 21.68
CA ILE A 385 34.53 -3.63 22.43
C ILE A 385 34.20 -2.32 21.70
N ASP A 386 33.59 -1.35 22.38
CA ASP A 386 33.19 -0.06 21.80
C ASP A 386 32.42 -0.20 20.47
N ASP A 387 31.43 -1.10 20.44
CA ASP A 387 30.62 -1.47 19.25
C ASP A 387 31.41 -2.09 18.08
N VAL A 388 32.64 -2.52 18.32
CA VAL A 388 33.49 -3.21 17.34
C VAL A 388 33.68 -4.68 17.73
N LEU A 389 33.41 -5.58 16.79
CA LEU A 389 33.66 -7.02 16.93
C LEU A 389 35.09 -7.33 16.48
N VAL A 390 35.97 -7.60 17.45
CA VAL A 390 37.41 -7.83 17.21
C VAL A 390 37.87 -9.21 17.72
N PRO A 391 38.85 -9.83 17.06
CA PRO A 391 39.56 -10.99 17.61
C PRO A 391 40.35 -10.61 18.86
N CYS A 392 40.19 -11.38 19.93
CA CYS A 392 40.86 -11.18 21.21
C CYS A 392 41.46 -12.48 21.72
N GLU A 393 42.49 -12.36 22.56
CA GLU A 393 42.92 -13.42 23.48
C GLU A 393 42.37 -13.16 24.88
N ILE A 394 41.82 -14.20 25.51
CA ILE A 394 41.36 -14.13 26.89
C ILE A 394 42.57 -14.01 27.82
N ILE A 395 42.58 -13.01 28.69
CA ILE A 395 43.62 -12.87 29.73
C ILE A 395 43.18 -13.55 31.02
N GLY A 396 41.93 -13.34 31.42
CA GLY A 396 41.37 -13.92 32.62
C GLY A 396 40.24 -13.08 33.22
N PRO A 397 39.83 -13.39 34.46
CA PRO A 397 38.74 -12.70 35.16
C PRO A 397 39.08 -11.22 35.41
N LEU A 398 38.06 -10.37 35.48
CA LEU A 398 38.23 -8.99 35.95
C LEU A 398 38.67 -8.99 37.42
N THR A 399 39.74 -8.26 37.73
CA THR A 399 40.28 -8.12 39.08
C THR A 399 40.27 -6.67 39.53
N VAL A 400 40.18 -6.45 40.84
CA VAL A 400 40.27 -5.10 41.43
C VAL A 400 41.61 -4.43 41.08
N ASP A 401 42.69 -5.20 40.97
CA ASP A 401 44.00 -4.69 40.56
C ASP A 401 44.02 -4.22 39.10
N PHE A 402 43.37 -4.95 38.20
CA PHE A 402 43.20 -4.53 36.81
C PHE A 402 42.37 -3.25 36.73
N LEU A 403 41.22 -3.22 37.40
CA LEU A 403 40.34 -2.05 37.44
C LEU A 403 41.08 -0.82 37.97
N ARG A 404 41.85 -0.98 39.05
CA ARG A 404 42.69 0.08 39.61
C ARG A 404 43.75 0.57 38.64
N LYS A 405 44.36 -0.34 37.88
CA LYS A 405 45.35 0.03 36.85
C LYS A 405 44.69 0.83 35.73
N ASP A 406 43.51 0.41 35.25
CA ASP A 406 42.78 1.14 34.21
C ASP A 406 42.30 2.51 34.71
N PHE A 407 41.75 2.58 35.93
CA PHE A 407 41.35 3.84 36.56
C PHE A 407 42.50 4.86 36.64
N ASN A 408 43.74 4.40 36.76
CA ASN A 408 44.92 5.27 36.83
C ASN A 408 45.62 5.50 35.46
N LYS A 409 45.00 5.11 34.33
CA LYS A 409 45.65 5.18 33.00
C LYS A 409 46.06 6.58 32.58
N ASP A 410 45.29 7.59 32.96
CA ASP A 410 45.55 9.01 32.67
C ASP A 410 46.37 9.73 33.76
N GLY A 411 46.80 9.00 34.79
CA GLY A 411 47.57 9.52 35.91
C GLY A 411 47.11 8.95 37.26
N PRO A 412 47.96 8.99 38.30
CA PRO A 412 47.62 8.47 39.62
C PRO A 412 46.53 9.32 40.28
N ARG A 413 45.48 8.66 40.78
CA ARG A 413 44.37 9.25 41.55
C ARG A 413 44.40 8.76 43.00
N SER A 414 43.61 9.36 43.88
CA SER A 414 43.64 9.00 45.31
C SER A 414 42.97 7.64 45.58
N GLU A 415 43.29 7.02 46.72
CA GLU A 415 42.61 5.80 47.16
C GLU A 415 41.11 6.06 47.41
N GLU A 416 40.79 7.24 47.94
CA GLU A 416 39.42 7.66 48.22
C GLU A 416 38.60 7.71 46.92
N ASP A 417 39.14 8.33 45.86
CA ASP A 417 38.48 8.38 44.54
C ASP A 417 38.26 6.98 43.95
N PHE A 418 39.22 6.06 44.15
CA PHE A 418 39.08 4.69 43.64
C PHE A 418 38.02 3.90 44.41
N GLN A 419 37.92 4.08 45.73
CA GLN A 419 36.89 3.42 46.53
C GLN A 419 35.49 3.97 46.22
N GLU A 420 35.37 5.28 46.01
CA GLU A 420 34.12 5.92 45.55
C GLU A 420 33.71 5.35 44.18
N TYR A 421 34.61 5.37 43.19
CA TYR A 421 34.38 4.77 41.88
C TYR A 421 33.98 3.29 41.96
N LYS A 422 34.69 2.48 42.75
CA LYS A 422 34.36 1.06 42.96
C LYS A 422 32.97 0.89 43.59
N SER A 423 32.58 1.78 44.50
CA SER A 423 31.29 1.71 45.20
C SER A 423 30.10 2.07 44.32
N ASP A 424 30.33 2.85 43.28
CA ASP A 424 29.31 3.24 42.30
C ASP A 424 29.06 2.14 41.25
N LEU A 425 29.94 1.14 41.13
CA LEU A 425 29.78 0.03 40.19
C LEU A 425 28.66 -0.93 40.60
N TRP A 426 27.80 -1.25 39.64
CA TRP A 426 26.74 -2.25 39.77
C TRP A 426 27.27 -3.67 39.52
N ASP A 427 26.46 -4.68 39.87
CA ASP A 427 26.85 -6.09 39.65
C ASP A 427 27.17 -6.36 38.17
N TRP A 428 26.39 -5.77 37.26
CA TRP A 428 26.61 -5.75 35.82
C TRP A 428 27.99 -5.25 35.38
N ASP A 429 28.57 -4.25 36.07
CA ASP A 429 29.90 -3.72 35.74
C ASP A 429 31.01 -4.74 36.03
N TRP A 430 30.74 -5.68 36.93
CA TRP A 430 31.67 -6.75 37.27
C TRP A 430 31.55 -8.00 36.39
N ASP A 431 30.49 -8.12 35.57
CA ASP A 431 30.32 -9.23 34.60
C ASP A 431 31.15 -9.05 33.32
N GLU A 432 32.45 -8.89 33.53
CA GLU A 432 33.44 -8.61 32.50
C GLU A 432 34.63 -9.59 32.56
N VAL A 433 35.23 -9.81 31.40
CA VAL A 433 36.46 -10.59 31.23
C VAL A 433 37.54 -9.68 30.67
N VAL A 434 38.76 -9.83 31.17
CA VAL A 434 39.92 -9.12 30.63
C VAL A 434 40.36 -9.81 29.35
N VAL A 435 40.45 -9.03 28.28
CA VAL A 435 40.81 -9.48 26.94
C VAL A 435 41.94 -8.65 26.36
N ARG A 436 42.73 -9.27 25.49
CA ARG A 436 43.77 -8.62 24.69
C ARG A 436 43.33 -8.59 23.22
N PRO A 437 42.96 -7.43 22.68
CA PRO A 437 42.65 -7.28 21.27
C PRO A 437 43.86 -7.62 20.39
N LEU A 438 43.63 -8.44 19.37
CA LEU A 438 44.64 -8.79 18.35
C LEU A 438 44.66 -7.78 17.19
N VAL A 439 43.66 -6.90 17.13
CA VAL A 439 43.57 -5.76 16.22
C VAL A 439 43.37 -4.52 17.08
N LYS A 440 44.27 -3.54 16.96
CA LYS A 440 44.13 -2.25 17.63
C LYS A 440 43.39 -1.27 16.75
N ILE A 441 42.29 -0.78 17.28
CA ILE A 441 41.39 0.13 16.58
C ILE A 441 41.23 1.36 17.46
N LYS A 442 41.17 2.52 16.81
CA LYS A 442 40.79 3.76 17.43
C LYS A 442 39.34 4.05 17.09
N THR A 443 38.51 4.09 18.12
CA THR A 443 37.08 4.39 18.10
C THR A 443 36.86 5.87 18.45
N GLU A 444 35.60 6.29 18.53
CA GLU A 444 35.25 7.62 19.03
C GLU A 444 35.60 7.82 20.51
N PHE A 445 35.72 6.73 21.29
CA PHE A 445 36.08 6.75 22.71
C PHE A 445 37.59 6.72 22.95
N GLY A 446 38.40 6.48 21.90
CA GLY A 446 39.85 6.50 21.95
C GLY A 446 40.51 5.28 21.31
N GLU A 447 41.80 5.11 21.54
CA GLU A 447 42.52 3.89 21.14
C GLU A 447 42.17 2.76 22.11
N ILE A 448 41.73 1.61 21.57
CA ILE A 448 41.51 0.42 22.38
C ILE A 448 42.84 0.00 23.03
N ALA A 449 42.82 -0.12 24.36
CA ALA A 449 43.99 -0.48 25.14
C ALA A 449 44.54 -1.87 24.79
N SER A 450 45.82 -2.11 25.12
CA SER A 450 46.47 -3.39 24.79
C SER A 450 45.89 -4.57 25.58
N ASP A 451 45.46 -4.33 26.81
CA ASP A 451 44.56 -5.20 27.57
C ASP A 451 43.37 -4.33 27.98
N THR A 452 42.15 -4.82 27.80
CA THR A 452 40.89 -4.11 28.12
C THR A 452 39.86 -5.10 28.63
N THR A 453 38.64 -4.67 28.92
CA THR A 453 37.53 -5.54 29.29
C THR A 453 36.51 -5.68 28.16
N ALA A 454 35.76 -6.78 28.20
CA ALA A 454 34.56 -7.00 27.40
C ALA A 454 33.48 -7.67 28.27
N LYS A 455 32.21 -7.33 28.03
CA LYS A 455 31.09 -7.99 28.70
C LYS A 455 31.07 -9.48 28.35
N ARG A 456 30.92 -10.34 29.36
CA ARG A 456 30.96 -11.80 29.18
C ARG A 456 29.95 -12.29 28.13
N ILE A 457 28.77 -11.68 28.12
CA ILE A 457 27.68 -12.01 27.19
C ILE A 457 27.96 -11.67 25.72
N PHE A 458 28.95 -10.80 25.44
CA PHE A 458 29.35 -10.41 24.08
C PHE A 458 30.70 -11.01 23.66
N ILE A 459 31.03 -12.18 24.22
CA ILE A 459 32.17 -12.99 23.80
C ILE A 459 31.64 -14.16 22.97
N PHE A 460 32.09 -14.25 21.72
CA PHE A 460 31.68 -15.26 20.75
C PHE A 460 32.84 -16.19 20.38
N PRO A 461 32.57 -17.44 19.97
CA PRO A 461 33.61 -18.35 19.51
C PRO A 461 34.36 -17.80 18.30
N TYR A 462 35.68 -17.89 18.31
CA TYR A 462 36.49 -17.54 17.15
C TYR A 462 36.37 -18.64 16.08
N LYS A 463 35.75 -18.32 14.94
CA LYS A 463 35.77 -19.16 13.73
C LYS A 463 36.80 -18.53 12.78
N GLY A 464 37.96 -19.17 12.67
CA GLY A 464 39.09 -18.69 11.87
C GLY A 464 38.89 -18.75 10.37
#